data_AF-A0A5C0E2R6-F1
#
_entry.id   AF-A0A5C0E2R6-F1
#
_cell.length_a   1.000
_cell.length_b   1.000
_cell.length_c   1.000
_cell.angle_alpha   90.00
_cell.angle_beta   90.00
_cell.angle_gamma   90.00
#
_symmetry.space_group_name_H-M   'P 1'
#
loop_
_entity.id
_entity.type
_entity.pdbx_description
1 polymer ?
#
loop_
_entity_poly.entity_id
_entity_poly.type
_entity_poly.pdbx_seq_one_letter_code
_entity_poly.pdbx_strand_id
1 'polypeptide(L)'
;MNNIVSDKRNEKEKKSDKKFNDFIKQQELFSVPVNNFVELISSIDSLMRDAILSLMQKGVIEASRGKGNNGETLSWKRMNYDKRSSVIVKTLNDAITSDDVGHEENKQYYLDFEYEEKGKNIKKSVNVVVHSIPDALSIANARERVGQPFLDDFRNYKKINKDSIGPIHIIGCHKTVSESQARNILGFPDATILKDSFGIYVADNIQKIQMVFIEKCSDSTSTSMALQEFLNWLVRTNELRKFIKRAESRKKIIHIISEENEK
;
A
#
# COMPACT_ATOMS: atom_id res chain seq x y z
N MET A 1 10.53 41.72 -40.43
CA MET A 1 10.24 40.43 -41.09
C MET A 1 9.89 39.42 -40.00
N ASN A 2 8.60 39.13 -39.81
CA ASN A 2 8.12 38.14 -38.84
C ASN A 2 8.23 36.75 -39.48
N ASN A 3 9.16 35.92 -39.00
CA ASN A 3 9.20 34.50 -39.34
C ASN A 3 8.12 33.76 -38.55
N ILE A 4 6.92 33.68 -39.12
CA ILE A 4 5.88 32.75 -38.67
C ILE A 4 6.26 31.38 -39.24
N VAL A 5 6.93 30.56 -38.44
CA VAL A 5 7.11 29.14 -38.75
C VAL A 5 5.72 28.50 -38.65
N SER A 6 5.09 28.26 -39.80
CA SER A 6 3.81 27.57 -39.87
C SER A 6 3.99 26.12 -39.45
N ASP A 7 3.30 25.74 -38.38
CA ASP A 7 3.28 24.39 -37.84
C ASP A 7 2.54 23.44 -38.81
N LYS A 8 3.34 22.80 -39.69
CA LYS A 8 2.92 21.87 -40.76
C LYS A 8 2.47 20.49 -40.28
N ARG A 9 2.19 20.29 -38.99
CA ARG A 9 1.66 19.01 -38.48
C ARG A 9 0.20 18.80 -38.87
N ASN A 10 -0.12 17.59 -39.31
CA ASN A 10 -1.48 17.20 -39.70
C ASN A 10 -2.44 17.24 -38.49
N GLU A 11 -3.73 17.51 -38.70
CA GLU A 11 -4.71 17.61 -37.60
C GLU A 11 -4.78 16.34 -36.73
N LYS A 12 -4.51 15.17 -37.33
CA LYS A 12 -4.44 13.88 -36.64
C LYS A 12 -3.23 13.80 -35.69
N GLU A 13 -2.09 14.35 -36.10
CA GLU A 13 -0.88 14.45 -35.26
C GLU A 13 -1.10 15.45 -34.13
N LYS A 14 -1.70 16.62 -34.40
CA LYS A 14 -2.04 17.59 -33.35
C LYS A 14 -3.00 17.02 -32.30
N LYS A 15 -3.98 16.21 -32.70
CA LYS A 15 -4.88 15.49 -31.77
C LYS A 15 -4.16 14.39 -31.00
N SER A 16 -3.22 13.67 -31.63
CA SER A 16 -2.42 12.63 -30.98
C SER A 16 -1.44 13.24 -29.96
N ASP A 17 -0.74 14.31 -30.34
CA ASP A 17 0.15 15.08 -29.46
C ASP A 17 -0.62 15.68 -28.30
N LYS A 18 -1.84 16.19 -28.53
CA LYS A 18 -2.69 16.68 -27.45
C LYS A 18 -3.08 15.57 -26.48
N LYS A 19 -3.54 14.41 -26.98
CA LYS A 19 -3.85 13.24 -26.14
C LYS A 19 -2.63 12.72 -25.39
N PHE A 20 -1.47 12.71 -26.03
CA PHE A 20 -0.21 12.31 -25.42
C PHE A 20 0.22 13.30 -24.34
N ASN A 21 0.17 14.61 -24.61
CA ASN A 21 0.46 15.64 -23.61
C ASN A 21 -0.54 15.62 -22.45
N ASP A 22 -1.83 15.39 -22.71
CA ASP A 22 -2.84 15.26 -21.66
C ASP A 22 -2.61 13.99 -20.82
N PHE A 23 -2.15 12.90 -21.44
CA PHE A 23 -1.74 11.66 -20.75
C PHE A 23 -0.45 11.85 -19.93
N ILE A 24 0.57 12.52 -20.48
CA ILE A 24 1.81 12.84 -19.76
C ILE A 24 1.50 13.75 -18.57
N LYS A 25 0.65 14.77 -18.73
CA LYS A 25 0.19 15.61 -17.61
C LYS A 25 -0.55 14.83 -16.53
N GLN A 26 -1.28 13.77 -16.89
CA GLN A 26 -1.90 12.86 -15.92
C GLN A 26 -0.87 11.92 -15.25
N GLN A 27 0.25 11.65 -15.90
CA GLN A 27 1.36 10.84 -15.37
C GLN A 27 2.43 11.65 -14.64
N GLU A 28 2.48 12.98 -14.82
CA GLU A 28 3.30 13.93 -14.07
C GLU A 28 2.78 14.05 -12.61
N LEU A 29 2.86 12.93 -11.89
CA LEU A 29 2.62 12.81 -10.45
C LEU A 29 3.68 13.59 -9.63
N PHE A 30 4.67 14.19 -10.30
CA PHE A 30 5.77 14.94 -9.70
C PHE A 30 5.51 16.44 -9.55
N SER A 31 4.32 16.93 -9.91
CA SER A 31 4.05 18.36 -9.87
C SER A 31 2.79 18.65 -9.04
N VAL A 32 2.98 18.95 -7.75
CA VAL A 32 1.98 19.73 -7.01
C VAL A 32 1.89 21.08 -7.75
N PRO A 33 0.69 21.60 -8.08
CA PRO A 33 0.59 22.92 -8.66
C PRO A 33 1.07 23.95 -7.63
N VAL A 34 2.25 24.51 -7.89
CA VAL A 34 2.93 25.48 -7.04
C VAL A 34 2.48 26.88 -7.42
N ASN A 35 1.97 27.66 -6.47
CA ASN A 35 1.42 29.00 -6.76
C ASN A 35 2.40 30.15 -6.42
N ASN A 36 3.49 29.87 -5.71
CA ASN A 36 4.50 30.88 -5.36
C ASN A 36 5.92 30.30 -5.28
N PHE A 37 6.92 31.21 -5.29
CA PHE A 37 8.33 30.84 -5.30
C PHE A 37 8.80 30.06 -4.06
N VAL A 38 8.17 30.29 -2.90
CA VAL A 38 8.51 29.60 -1.64
C VAL A 38 8.02 28.15 -1.68
N GLU A 39 6.79 27.92 -2.15
CA GLU A 39 6.25 26.58 -2.41
C GLU A 39 7.08 25.84 -3.46
N LEU A 40 7.66 26.55 -4.44
CA LEU A 40 8.48 25.94 -5.49
C LEU A 40 9.75 25.31 -4.91
N ILE A 41 10.46 26.05 -4.06
CA ILE A 41 11.69 25.55 -3.41
C ILE A 41 11.37 24.35 -2.52
N SER A 42 10.30 24.43 -1.72
CA SER A 42 9.84 23.32 -0.87
C SER A 42 9.48 22.07 -1.69
N SER A 43 8.79 22.27 -2.81
CA SER A 43 8.43 21.19 -3.72
C SER A 43 9.66 20.55 -4.36
N ILE A 44 10.66 21.34 -4.77
CA ILE A 44 11.92 20.83 -5.32
C ILE A 44 12.67 19.99 -4.29
N ASP A 45 12.77 20.47 -3.04
CA ASP A 45 13.44 19.73 -1.96
C ASP A 45 12.73 18.40 -1.65
N SER A 46 11.40 18.40 -1.62
CA SER A 46 10.61 17.17 -1.45
C SER A 46 10.84 16.19 -2.60
N LEU A 47 10.78 16.67 -3.85
CA LEU A 47 10.95 15.83 -5.03
C LEU A 47 12.36 15.23 -5.12
N MET A 48 13.40 16.00 -4.77
CA MET A 48 14.76 15.47 -4.71
C MET A 48 14.90 14.41 -3.61
N ARG A 49 14.32 14.64 -2.43
CA ARG A 49 14.32 13.63 -1.34
C ARG A 49 13.61 12.36 -1.80
N ASP A 50 12.44 12.47 -2.42
CA ASP A 50 11.68 11.32 -2.93
C ASP A 50 12.44 10.57 -4.03
N ALA A 51 13.08 11.29 -4.94
CA ALA A 51 13.89 10.70 -6.00
C ALA A 51 15.11 9.96 -5.43
N ILE A 52 15.80 10.54 -4.46
CA ILE A 52 16.94 9.91 -3.77
C ILE A 52 16.47 8.67 -3.00
N LEU A 53 15.37 8.76 -2.24
CA LEU A 53 14.78 7.62 -1.53
C LEU A 53 14.40 6.51 -2.50
N SER A 54 13.74 6.84 -3.62
CA SER A 54 13.38 5.88 -4.67
C SER A 54 14.61 5.22 -5.29
N LEU A 55 15.68 5.98 -5.54
CA LEU A 55 16.93 5.44 -6.06
C LEU A 55 17.65 4.55 -5.05
N MET A 56 17.69 4.94 -3.78
CA MET A 56 18.24 4.10 -2.69
C MET A 56 17.44 2.82 -2.53
N GLN A 57 16.10 2.91 -2.54
CA GLN A 57 15.20 1.76 -2.48
C GLN A 57 15.41 0.81 -3.66
N LYS A 58 15.47 1.33 -4.89
CA LYS A 58 15.80 0.54 -6.08
C LYS A 58 17.19 -0.08 -5.97
N GLY A 59 18.17 0.65 -5.44
CA GLY A 59 19.51 0.15 -5.16
C GLY A 59 19.52 -1.00 -4.16
N VAL A 60 18.72 -0.94 -3.09
CA VAL A 60 18.56 -2.04 -2.12
C VAL A 60 17.85 -3.23 -2.75
N ILE A 61 16.81 -3.00 -3.55
CA ILE A 61 16.10 -4.06 -4.30
C ILE A 61 17.04 -4.76 -5.30
N GLU A 62 17.88 -4.02 -6.03
CA GLU A 62 18.87 -4.62 -6.94
C GLU A 62 20.03 -5.28 -6.17
N ALA A 63 20.51 -4.69 -5.08
CA ALA A 63 21.54 -5.28 -4.23
C ALA A 63 21.06 -6.57 -3.56
N SER A 64 19.78 -6.66 -3.16
CA SER A 64 19.17 -7.87 -2.60
C SER A 64 19.01 -8.98 -3.64
N ARG A 65 18.84 -8.65 -4.94
CA ARG A 65 18.88 -9.64 -6.03
C ARG A 65 20.25 -10.30 -6.20
N GLY A 66 21.34 -9.56 -5.94
CA GLY A 66 22.71 -10.11 -5.92
C GLY A 66 23.10 -10.81 -4.61
N LYS A 67 22.37 -10.56 -3.52
CA LYS A 67 22.67 -11.01 -2.15
C LYS A 67 21.69 -12.06 -1.61
N GLY A 68 21.30 -13.03 -2.43
CA GLY A 68 20.57 -14.22 -1.96
C GLY A 68 21.29 -15.05 -0.87
N ASN A 69 22.50 -14.65 -0.47
CA ASN A 69 23.45 -15.28 0.46
C ASN A 69 23.82 -14.40 1.67
N ASN A 70 23.04 -13.39 2.03
CA ASN A 70 23.21 -12.71 3.32
C ASN A 70 22.65 -13.55 4.48
N GLY A 71 23.21 -13.38 5.68
CA GLY A 71 22.89 -14.21 6.85
C GLY A 71 21.40 -14.25 7.22
N GLU A 72 20.71 -13.11 7.20
CA GLU A 72 19.29 -13.05 7.55
C GLU A 72 18.38 -13.66 6.48
N THR A 73 18.57 -13.30 5.20
CA THR A 73 17.81 -13.89 4.10
C THR A 73 17.97 -15.42 4.05
N LEU A 74 19.19 -15.92 4.29
CA LEU A 74 19.45 -17.35 4.37
C LEU A 74 18.82 -17.98 5.61
N SER A 75 18.81 -17.28 6.75
CA SER A 75 18.19 -17.78 7.98
C SER A 75 16.67 -17.92 7.79
N TRP A 76 16.00 -16.94 7.19
CA TRP A 76 14.55 -16.99 6.89
C TRP A 76 14.20 -18.12 5.91
N LYS A 77 15.05 -18.36 4.89
CA LYS A 77 14.89 -19.51 3.98
C LYS A 77 14.98 -20.85 4.70
N ARG A 78 15.82 -20.97 5.75
CA ARG A 78 15.98 -22.20 6.55
C ARG A 78 14.84 -22.42 7.56
N MET A 79 14.06 -21.38 7.88
CA MET A 79 12.92 -21.51 8.79
C MET A 79 11.82 -22.39 8.19
N ASN A 80 11.06 -23.07 9.06
CA ASN A 80 9.79 -23.67 8.68
C ASN A 80 8.71 -22.58 8.46
N TYR A 81 7.55 -22.98 7.94
CA TYR A 81 6.49 -22.03 7.61
C TYR A 81 5.96 -21.25 8.82
N ASP A 82 5.83 -21.88 9.99
CA ASP A 82 5.36 -21.20 11.20
C ASP A 82 6.33 -20.10 11.63
N LYS A 83 7.62 -20.44 11.80
CA LYS A 83 8.63 -19.46 12.23
C LYS A 83 8.76 -18.33 11.23
N ARG A 84 8.79 -18.65 9.93
CA ARG A 84 8.88 -17.63 8.88
C ARG A 84 7.66 -16.72 8.88
N SER A 85 6.47 -17.28 9.05
CA SER A 85 5.23 -16.52 9.14
C SER A 85 5.24 -15.56 10.33
N SER A 86 5.65 -16.04 11.51
CA SER A 86 5.77 -15.21 12.72
C SER A 86 6.81 -14.09 12.58
N VAL A 87 7.95 -14.38 11.96
CA VAL A 87 9.01 -13.38 11.76
C VAL A 87 8.54 -12.29 10.79
N ILE A 88 7.89 -12.63 9.68
CA ILE A 88 7.33 -11.63 8.74
C ILE A 88 6.29 -10.76 9.44
N VAL A 89 5.35 -11.36 10.19
CA VAL A 89 4.33 -10.60 10.92
C VAL A 89 4.98 -9.68 11.95
N LYS A 90 5.96 -10.19 12.71
CA LYS A 90 6.69 -9.39 13.68
C LYS A 90 7.38 -8.21 13.03
N THR A 91 8.12 -8.42 11.94
CA THR A 91 8.81 -7.34 11.23
C THR A 91 7.83 -6.27 10.71
N LEU A 92 6.68 -6.68 10.20
CA LEU A 92 5.65 -5.73 9.76
C LEU A 92 5.04 -4.96 10.93
N ASN A 93 4.76 -5.64 12.05
CA ASN A 93 4.28 -4.97 13.27
C ASN A 93 5.32 -3.97 13.80
N ASP A 94 6.58 -4.40 13.91
CA ASP A 94 7.70 -3.55 14.34
C ASP A 94 7.83 -2.32 13.43
N ALA A 95 7.62 -2.49 12.12
CA ALA A 95 7.63 -1.40 11.12
C ALA A 95 6.38 -0.50 11.15
N ILE A 96 5.26 -0.98 11.67
CA ILE A 96 4.06 -0.14 11.92
C ILE A 96 4.28 0.71 13.18
N THR A 97 4.90 0.12 14.20
CA THR A 97 5.15 0.78 15.49
C THR A 97 6.44 1.60 15.51
N SER A 98 7.21 1.61 14.42
CA SER A 98 8.36 2.51 14.32
C SER A 98 7.88 3.96 14.32
N ASP A 99 8.65 4.83 14.98
CA ASP A 99 8.32 6.24 15.18
C ASP A 99 7.74 6.88 13.89
N ASP A 100 6.63 7.60 14.05
CA ASP A 100 5.87 8.36 13.03
C ASP A 100 5.00 7.58 12.01
N VAL A 101 4.97 6.24 12.04
CA VAL A 101 4.10 5.46 11.11
C VAL A 101 2.73 5.13 11.72
N GLY A 102 2.71 4.77 13.00
CA GLY A 102 1.54 4.21 13.65
C GLY A 102 1.80 3.86 15.10
N HIS A 103 0.86 3.18 15.72
CA HIS A 103 0.95 2.79 17.12
C HIS A 103 0.32 1.42 17.40
N GLU A 104 0.71 0.83 18.53
CA GLU A 104 0.04 -0.33 19.11
C GLU A 104 -0.82 0.11 20.30
N GLU A 105 -2.08 -0.30 20.32
CA GLU A 105 -2.98 -0.11 21.46
C GLU A 105 -3.82 -1.38 21.66
N ASN A 106 -3.89 -1.90 22.90
CA ASN A 106 -4.68 -3.08 23.24
C ASN A 106 -4.37 -4.33 22.37
N LYS A 107 -3.10 -4.55 22.01
CA LYS A 107 -2.64 -5.62 21.10
C LYS A 107 -3.26 -5.52 19.70
N GLN A 108 -3.62 -4.31 19.27
CA GLN A 108 -4.06 -3.99 17.93
C GLN A 108 -3.09 -2.96 17.35
N TYR A 109 -2.87 -3.03 16.04
CA TYR A 109 -1.96 -2.16 15.32
C TYR A 109 -2.75 -1.13 14.52
N TYR A 110 -2.27 0.09 14.48
CA TYR A 110 -2.90 1.21 13.79
C TYR A 110 -1.89 1.95 12.94
N LEU A 111 -2.30 2.32 11.72
CA LEU A 111 -1.58 3.30 10.90
C LEU A 111 -2.20 4.68 11.12
N ASP A 112 -1.38 5.66 11.42
CA ASP A 112 -1.83 7.03 11.68
C ASP A 112 -1.62 7.89 10.44
N PHE A 113 -2.70 8.55 10.02
CA PHE A 113 -2.68 9.45 8.88
C PHE A 113 -3.13 10.83 9.30
N GLU A 114 -2.38 11.83 8.84
CA GLU A 114 -2.69 13.24 8.99
C GLU A 114 -2.82 13.85 7.59
N TYR A 115 -3.96 14.47 7.30
CA TYR A 115 -4.21 15.09 6.01
C TYR A 115 -5.18 16.28 6.12
N GLU A 116 -5.06 17.21 5.18
CA GLU A 116 -5.95 18.36 5.11
C GLU A 116 -7.19 18.06 4.24
N GLU A 117 -8.37 18.40 4.77
CA GLU A 117 -9.62 18.39 4.05
C GLU A 117 -10.45 19.64 4.38
N LYS A 118 -10.79 20.43 3.36
CA LYS A 118 -11.59 21.67 3.48
C LYS A 118 -11.02 22.67 4.50
N GLY A 119 -9.69 22.87 4.51
CA GLY A 119 -9.04 23.80 5.44
C GLY A 119 -8.92 23.29 6.87
N LYS A 120 -9.23 22.02 7.13
CA LYS A 120 -9.11 21.39 8.44
C LYS A 120 -8.10 20.27 8.38
N ASN A 121 -7.21 20.24 9.36
CA ASN A 121 -6.29 19.14 9.56
C ASN A 121 -7.03 17.99 10.27
N ILE A 122 -7.07 16.83 9.63
CA ILE A 122 -7.77 15.63 10.11
C ILE A 122 -6.72 14.57 10.43
N LYS A 123 -6.80 14.02 11.65
CA LYS A 123 -6.05 12.83 12.06
C LYS A 123 -6.97 11.62 12.07
N LYS A 124 -6.51 10.50 11.50
CA LYS A 124 -7.24 9.24 11.44
C LYS A 124 -6.31 8.08 11.73
N SER A 125 -6.72 7.21 12.65
CA SER A 125 -6.03 5.96 12.95
C SER A 125 -6.78 4.79 12.30
N VAL A 126 -6.07 4.02 11.47
CA VAL A 126 -6.64 2.91 10.71
C VAL A 126 -6.17 1.59 11.33
N ASN A 127 -7.10 0.79 11.84
CA ASN A 127 -6.80 -0.54 12.36
C ASN A 127 -6.26 -1.45 11.24
N VAL A 128 -5.16 -2.12 11.53
CA VAL A 128 -4.48 -3.03 10.64
C VAL A 128 -4.42 -4.42 11.26
N VAL A 129 -4.77 -5.42 10.45
CA VAL A 129 -4.59 -6.83 10.78
C VAL A 129 -3.48 -7.39 9.89
N VAL A 130 -2.36 -7.75 10.51
CA VAL A 130 -1.18 -8.25 9.80
C VAL A 130 -1.22 -9.76 9.68
N HIS A 131 -1.00 -10.24 8.46
CA HIS A 131 -0.94 -11.65 8.07
C HIS A 131 0.37 -11.92 7.33
N SER A 132 0.70 -13.19 7.14
CA SER A 132 1.83 -13.54 6.27
C SER A 132 1.64 -14.84 5.51
N ILE A 133 2.16 -14.85 4.29
CA ILE A 133 2.22 -16.01 3.42
C ILE A 133 3.70 -16.43 3.36
N PRO A 134 4.08 -17.54 4.02
CA PRO A 134 5.48 -17.90 4.23
C PRO A 134 6.17 -18.43 2.96
N ASP A 135 5.45 -18.61 1.86
CA ASP A 135 6.01 -19.09 0.59
C ASP A 135 5.22 -18.53 -0.60
N ALA A 136 5.40 -19.07 -1.80
CA ALA A 136 4.62 -18.70 -2.96
C ALA A 136 3.13 -18.98 -2.74
N LEU A 137 2.26 -18.05 -3.14
CA LEU A 137 0.79 -18.22 -3.05
C LEU A 137 0.25 -19.42 -3.85
N SER A 138 1.02 -19.95 -4.79
CA SER A 138 0.67 -21.17 -5.51
C SER A 138 0.68 -22.41 -4.59
N ILE A 139 1.43 -22.38 -3.49
CA ILE A 139 1.52 -23.48 -2.54
C ILE A 139 0.32 -23.42 -1.58
N ALA A 140 -0.54 -24.44 -1.63
CA ALA A 140 -1.76 -24.50 -0.82
C ALA A 140 -1.50 -24.31 0.67
N ASN A 141 -0.55 -25.07 1.24
CA ASN A 141 -0.18 -24.98 2.67
C ASN A 141 0.30 -23.58 3.11
N ALA A 142 0.86 -22.78 2.20
CA ALA A 142 1.25 -21.41 2.50
C ALA A 142 0.04 -20.47 2.42
N ARG A 143 -0.82 -20.66 1.41
CA ARG A 143 -2.01 -19.85 1.16
C ARG A 143 -3.11 -20.05 2.22
N GLU A 144 -3.35 -21.28 2.65
CA GLU A 144 -4.39 -21.62 3.64
C GLU A 144 -4.14 -21.02 5.03
N ARG A 145 -2.89 -20.65 5.33
CA ARG A 145 -2.53 -19.97 6.59
C ARG A 145 -3.12 -18.56 6.70
N VAL A 146 -3.42 -17.93 5.58
CA VAL A 146 -4.09 -16.61 5.54
C VAL A 146 -5.56 -16.76 5.15
N GLY A 147 -5.86 -17.62 4.17
CA GLY A 147 -7.23 -17.81 3.70
C GLY A 147 -7.87 -16.51 3.22
N GLN A 148 -9.07 -16.22 3.70
CA GLN A 148 -9.80 -14.97 3.45
C GLN A 148 -9.97 -14.20 4.77
N PRO A 149 -9.00 -13.36 5.15
CA PRO A 149 -8.90 -12.84 6.51
C PRO A 149 -10.08 -11.94 6.91
N PHE A 150 -10.70 -11.28 5.93
CA PHE A 150 -11.82 -10.37 6.13
C PHE A 150 -13.13 -11.06 6.54
N LEU A 151 -13.21 -12.40 6.44
CA LEU A 151 -14.38 -13.15 6.91
C LEU A 151 -14.54 -13.11 8.43
N ASP A 152 -13.44 -12.92 9.16
CA ASP A 152 -13.43 -12.86 10.63
C ASP A 152 -13.49 -11.42 11.20
N ASP A 153 -13.61 -10.41 10.35
CA ASP A 153 -13.59 -9.01 10.77
C ASP A 153 -14.68 -8.69 11.81
N PHE A 154 -15.89 -9.22 11.60
CA PHE A 154 -17.02 -8.97 12.51
C PHE A 154 -16.79 -9.53 13.90
N ARG A 155 -16.08 -10.65 14.01
CA ARG A 155 -15.73 -11.26 15.31
C ARG A 155 -14.76 -10.39 16.11
N ASN A 156 -13.99 -9.55 15.42
CA ASN A 156 -12.99 -8.68 16.02
C ASN A 156 -13.44 -7.21 16.13
N TYR A 157 -14.67 -6.88 15.69
CA TYR A 157 -15.20 -5.51 15.74
C TYR A 157 -15.07 -4.87 17.12
N LYS A 158 -15.44 -5.61 18.18
CA LYS A 158 -15.38 -5.13 19.57
C LYS A 158 -13.96 -4.81 20.07
N LYS A 159 -12.93 -5.32 19.40
CA LYS A 159 -11.51 -5.06 19.74
C LYS A 159 -10.98 -3.80 19.07
N ILE A 160 -11.65 -3.31 18.03
CA ILE A 160 -11.25 -2.10 17.29
C ILE A 160 -11.59 -0.87 18.14
N ASN A 161 -10.63 0.03 18.33
CA ASN A 161 -10.87 1.28 19.06
C ASN A 161 -12.05 2.05 18.43
N LYS A 162 -12.94 2.60 19.28
CA LYS A 162 -14.11 3.38 18.88
C LYS A 162 -13.78 4.54 17.93
N ASP A 163 -12.64 5.19 18.10
CA ASP A 163 -12.24 6.35 17.28
C ASP A 163 -11.43 5.98 16.03
N SER A 164 -11.01 4.72 15.92
CA SER A 164 -10.29 4.19 14.75
C SER A 164 -11.22 3.77 13.60
N ILE A 165 -10.65 3.48 12.43
CA ILE A 165 -11.39 3.01 11.23
C ILE A 165 -10.78 1.71 10.70
N GLY A 166 -11.41 1.02 9.75
CA GLY A 166 -10.90 -0.26 9.21
C GLY A 166 -11.77 -1.47 9.60
N PRO A 167 -11.21 -2.69 9.64
CA PRO A 167 -9.81 -3.07 9.49
C PRO A 167 -9.33 -3.06 8.03
N ILE A 168 -8.01 -3.05 7.87
CA ILE A 168 -7.30 -3.30 6.61
C ILE A 168 -6.33 -4.44 6.82
N HIS A 169 -6.20 -5.32 5.84
CA HIS A 169 -5.28 -6.46 5.96
C HIS A 169 -3.96 -6.17 5.25
N ILE A 170 -2.87 -6.23 5.99
CA ILE A 170 -1.51 -6.21 5.42
C ILE A 170 -0.99 -7.65 5.42
N ILE A 171 -0.63 -8.16 4.25
CA ILE A 171 -0.26 -9.54 4.03
C ILE A 171 1.20 -9.59 3.54
N GLY A 172 2.12 -9.89 4.44
CA GLY A 172 3.53 -10.06 4.11
C GLY A 172 3.79 -11.36 3.35
N CYS A 173 4.23 -11.25 2.11
CA CYS A 173 4.47 -12.38 1.21
C CYS A 173 5.97 -12.59 1.06
N HIS A 174 6.44 -13.78 1.46
CA HIS A 174 7.86 -14.14 1.33
C HIS A 174 8.32 -14.10 -0.13
N LYS A 175 7.43 -14.43 -1.08
CA LYS A 175 7.67 -14.37 -2.53
C LYS A 175 6.73 -13.36 -3.19
N THR A 176 6.91 -13.16 -4.50
CA THR A 176 6.05 -12.30 -5.32
C THR A 176 4.63 -12.84 -5.44
N VAL A 177 3.68 -11.94 -5.65
CA VAL A 177 2.26 -12.21 -5.87
C VAL A 177 1.85 -11.66 -7.24
N SER A 178 0.93 -12.35 -7.90
CA SER A 178 0.26 -11.87 -9.11
C SER A 178 -1.12 -11.30 -8.80
N GLU A 179 -1.61 -10.39 -9.64
CA GLU A 179 -2.94 -9.78 -9.49
C GLU A 179 -4.04 -10.83 -9.43
N SER A 180 -3.93 -11.91 -10.22
CA SER A 180 -4.89 -13.02 -10.19
C SER A 180 -4.88 -13.76 -8.85
N GLN A 181 -3.71 -14.00 -8.26
CA GLN A 181 -3.61 -14.62 -6.93
C GLN A 181 -4.20 -13.73 -5.84
N ALA A 182 -3.93 -12.42 -5.88
CA ALA A 182 -4.49 -11.46 -4.94
C ALA A 182 -6.03 -11.36 -5.08
N ARG A 183 -6.54 -11.35 -6.33
CA ARG A 183 -7.99 -11.42 -6.63
C ARG A 183 -8.63 -12.69 -6.10
N ASN A 184 -7.97 -13.83 -6.25
CA ASN A 184 -8.49 -15.12 -5.79
C ASN A 184 -8.62 -15.17 -4.26
N ILE A 185 -7.73 -14.51 -3.52
CA ILE A 185 -7.87 -14.37 -2.06
C ILE A 185 -9.10 -13.52 -1.72
N LEU A 186 -9.32 -12.40 -2.43
CA LEU A 186 -10.53 -11.61 -2.22
C LEU A 186 -11.80 -12.39 -2.58
N GLY A 187 -11.75 -13.24 -3.61
CA GLY A 187 -12.90 -14.01 -4.09
C GLY A 187 -13.96 -13.17 -4.84
N PHE A 188 -13.69 -11.88 -5.06
CA PHE A 188 -14.60 -10.96 -5.75
C PHE A 188 -13.98 -10.48 -7.08
N PRO A 189 -14.69 -10.60 -8.21
CA PRO A 189 -14.13 -10.28 -9.52
C PRO A 189 -14.01 -8.78 -9.79
N ASP A 190 -14.92 -7.96 -9.25
CA ASP A 190 -14.98 -6.51 -9.47
C ASP A 190 -14.25 -5.72 -8.37
N ALA A 191 -12.93 -5.92 -8.31
CA ALA A 191 -12.06 -5.28 -7.34
C ALA A 191 -11.03 -4.38 -8.03
N THR A 192 -10.74 -3.24 -7.42
CA THR A 192 -9.58 -2.42 -7.76
C THR A 192 -8.34 -3.22 -7.37
N ILE A 193 -7.50 -3.56 -8.35
CA ILE A 193 -6.22 -4.22 -8.11
C ILE A 193 -5.13 -3.36 -8.74
N LEU A 194 -4.09 -3.07 -7.96
CA LEU A 194 -2.97 -2.27 -8.40
C LEU A 194 -1.67 -2.91 -7.98
N LYS A 195 -0.75 -3.04 -8.93
CA LYS A 195 0.62 -3.49 -8.73
C LYS A 195 1.57 -2.29 -8.69
N ASP A 196 2.42 -2.21 -7.67
CA ASP A 196 3.56 -1.29 -7.63
C ASP A 196 4.79 -1.99 -7.01
N SER A 197 5.86 -1.26 -6.76
CA SER A 197 7.15 -1.70 -6.20
C SER A 197 7.02 -2.43 -4.84
N PHE A 198 6.06 -2.02 -4.00
CA PHE A 198 5.79 -2.66 -2.70
C PHE A 198 5.12 -4.05 -2.83
N GLY A 199 4.40 -4.29 -3.94
CA GLY A 199 3.56 -5.48 -4.12
C GLY A 199 2.20 -5.14 -4.73
N ILE A 200 1.11 -5.62 -4.14
CA ILE A 200 -0.25 -5.47 -4.70
C ILE A 200 -1.21 -4.86 -3.68
N TYR A 201 -1.91 -3.80 -4.05
CA TYR A 201 -3.07 -3.29 -3.32
C TYR A 201 -4.36 -3.80 -3.98
N VAL A 202 -5.28 -4.30 -3.16
CA VAL A 202 -6.61 -4.77 -3.56
C VAL A 202 -7.66 -4.04 -2.74
N ALA A 203 -8.67 -3.48 -3.41
CA ALA A 203 -9.82 -2.86 -2.77
C ALA A 203 -11.12 -3.26 -3.45
N ASP A 204 -12.09 -3.68 -2.65
CA ASP A 204 -13.45 -3.93 -3.10
C ASP A 204 -14.34 -2.70 -2.91
N ASN A 205 -15.17 -2.40 -3.90
CA ASN A 205 -16.10 -1.29 -3.87
C ASN A 205 -17.45 -1.63 -3.21
N ILE A 206 -17.79 -2.91 -3.01
CA ILE A 206 -19.09 -3.30 -2.43
C ILE A 206 -18.97 -3.47 -0.90
N GLN A 207 -18.22 -4.48 -0.47
CA GLN A 207 -17.98 -4.85 0.93
C GLN A 207 -16.90 -3.98 1.60
N LYS A 208 -16.25 -3.11 0.82
CA LYS A 208 -15.22 -2.14 1.26
C LYS A 208 -13.98 -2.80 1.87
N ILE A 209 -13.72 -4.05 1.51
CA ILE A 209 -12.54 -4.80 1.95
C ILE A 209 -11.29 -4.19 1.31
N GLN A 210 -10.22 -4.09 2.08
CA GLN A 210 -8.92 -3.61 1.62
C GLN A 210 -7.84 -4.58 2.06
N MET A 211 -7.00 -5.00 1.12
CA MET A 211 -5.84 -5.87 1.37
C MET A 211 -4.61 -5.33 0.66
N VAL A 212 -3.46 -5.38 1.33
CA VAL A 212 -2.16 -4.98 0.80
C VAL A 212 -1.24 -6.17 0.89
N PHE A 213 -0.79 -6.69 -0.25
CA PHE A 213 0.20 -7.74 -0.33
C PHE A 213 1.57 -7.09 -0.44
N ILE A 214 2.35 -7.16 0.64
CA ILE A 214 3.74 -6.68 0.67
C ILE A 214 4.63 -7.82 0.16
N GLU A 215 5.38 -7.60 -0.90
CA GLU A 215 6.13 -8.65 -1.57
C GLU A 215 7.59 -8.74 -1.16
N LYS A 216 8.18 -9.92 -1.40
CA LYS A 216 9.61 -10.17 -1.19
C LYS A 216 10.05 -9.88 0.25
N CYS A 217 9.23 -10.29 1.21
CA CYS A 217 9.55 -10.29 2.62
C CYS A 217 10.59 -11.39 2.92
N SER A 218 11.84 -11.15 2.53
CA SER A 218 12.96 -12.08 2.65
C SER A 218 13.86 -11.81 3.84
N ASP A 219 13.81 -10.60 4.38
CA ASP A 219 14.57 -10.12 5.52
C ASP A 219 13.86 -8.91 6.14
N SER A 220 14.36 -8.49 7.30
CA SER A 220 13.75 -7.39 8.07
C SER A 220 13.70 -6.09 7.27
N THR A 221 14.82 -5.74 6.62
CA THR A 221 15.00 -4.48 5.89
C THR A 221 14.10 -4.40 4.67
N SER A 222 14.09 -5.44 3.82
CA SER A 222 13.25 -5.45 2.61
C SER A 222 11.76 -5.35 2.95
N THR A 223 11.35 -6.02 4.03
CA THR A 223 9.96 -6.03 4.50
C THR A 223 9.52 -4.65 4.98
N SER A 224 10.30 -4.00 5.85
CA SER A 224 9.99 -2.65 6.35
C SER A 224 9.99 -1.61 5.23
N MET A 225 10.97 -1.67 4.32
CA MET A 225 11.04 -0.75 3.19
C MET A 225 9.85 -0.89 2.23
N ALA A 226 9.40 -2.12 1.98
CA ALA A 226 8.23 -2.35 1.12
C ALA A 226 6.93 -1.83 1.78
N LEU A 227 6.79 -1.93 3.11
CA LEU A 227 5.69 -1.28 3.82
C LEU A 227 5.75 0.25 3.67
N GLN A 228 6.92 0.86 3.86
CA GLN A 228 7.09 2.30 3.68
C GLN A 228 6.75 2.75 2.25
N GLU A 229 7.15 1.96 1.25
CA GLU A 229 6.83 2.23 -0.14
C GLU A 229 5.32 2.21 -0.42
N PHE A 230 4.57 1.31 0.23
CA PHE A 230 3.11 1.33 0.19
C PHE A 230 2.52 2.61 0.80
N LEU A 231 3.03 3.05 1.95
CA LEU A 231 2.56 4.30 2.59
C LEU A 231 2.88 5.53 1.73
N ASN A 232 4.10 5.60 1.18
CA ASN A 232 4.50 6.66 0.26
C ASN A 232 3.65 6.66 -1.01
N TRP A 233 3.29 5.48 -1.52
CA TRP A 233 2.40 5.34 -2.67
C TRP A 233 1.00 5.91 -2.40
N LEU A 234 0.42 5.69 -1.21
CA LEU A 234 -0.89 6.27 -0.84
C LEU A 234 -0.89 7.81 -0.94
N VAL A 235 0.20 8.44 -0.50
CA VAL A 235 0.38 9.89 -0.53
C VAL A 235 0.61 10.36 -1.97
N ARG A 236 1.59 9.77 -2.66
CA ARG A 236 2.01 10.16 -4.03
C ARG A 236 0.88 10.04 -5.06
N THR A 237 -0.01 9.07 -4.90
CA THR A 237 -1.11 8.84 -5.86
C THR A 237 -2.43 9.51 -5.48
N ASN A 238 -2.46 10.27 -4.36
CA ASN A 238 -3.68 10.84 -3.80
C ASN A 238 -4.78 9.79 -3.53
N GLU A 239 -4.41 8.52 -3.35
CA GLU A 239 -5.33 7.43 -3.04
C GLU A 239 -5.66 7.37 -1.55
N LEU A 240 -4.86 8.04 -0.69
CA LEU A 240 -5.06 8.11 0.76
C LEU A 240 -6.51 8.45 1.16
N ARG A 241 -7.13 9.43 0.50
CA ARG A 241 -8.52 9.82 0.80
C ARG A 241 -9.51 8.70 0.51
N LYS A 242 -9.35 7.98 -0.61
CA LYS A 242 -10.22 6.84 -0.94
C LYS A 242 -9.97 5.67 0.00
N PHE A 243 -8.71 5.41 0.34
CA PHE A 243 -8.30 4.40 1.31
C PHE A 243 -8.96 4.60 2.68
N ILE A 244 -8.91 5.83 3.22
CA ILE A 244 -9.55 6.20 4.49
C ILE A 244 -11.07 6.07 4.40
N LYS A 245 -11.69 6.61 3.34
CA LYS A 245 -13.16 6.53 3.16
C LYS A 245 -13.66 5.08 3.06
N ARG A 246 -12.89 4.19 2.40
CA ARG A 246 -13.20 2.76 2.34
C ARG A 246 -13.08 2.14 3.73
N ALA A 247 -12.05 2.46 4.51
CA ALA A 247 -11.85 1.96 5.87
C ALA A 247 -12.96 2.40 6.83
N GLU A 248 -13.42 3.65 6.74
CA GLU A 248 -14.59 4.16 7.46
C GLU A 248 -15.86 3.38 7.12
N SER A 249 -16.07 3.13 5.82
CA SER A 249 -17.24 2.40 5.35
C SER A 249 -17.19 0.93 5.78
N ARG A 250 -16.00 0.33 5.75
CA ARG A 250 -15.76 -1.06 6.20
C ARG A 250 -16.13 -1.22 7.68
N LYS A 251 -15.68 -0.30 8.55
CA LYS A 251 -16.04 -0.33 9.98
C LYS A 251 -17.55 -0.34 10.20
N LYS A 252 -18.31 0.48 9.45
CA LYS A 252 -19.77 0.53 9.52
C LYS A 252 -20.43 -0.78 9.09
N ILE A 253 -19.96 -1.37 7.98
CA ILE A 253 -20.46 -2.66 7.49
C ILE A 253 -20.23 -3.74 8.55
N ILE A 254 -19.03 -3.80 9.11
CA ILE A 254 -18.67 -4.83 10.09
C ILE A 254 -19.44 -4.66 11.38
N HIS A 255 -19.68 -3.42 11.83
CA HIS A 255 -20.53 -3.13 12.97
C HIS A 255 -21.92 -3.75 12.81
N ILE A 256 -22.57 -3.50 11.67
CA ILE A 256 -23.91 -4.03 11.37
C ILE A 256 -23.88 -5.57 11.32
N ILE A 257 -22.88 -6.17 10.67
CA ILE A 257 -22.73 -7.63 10.63
C ILE A 257 -22.53 -8.20 12.05
N SER A 258 -21.74 -7.53 12.89
CA SER A 258 -21.52 -7.95 14.28
C SER A 258 -22.81 -7.92 15.09
N GLU A 259 -23.65 -6.89 14.92
CA GLU A 259 -24.94 -6.80 15.61
C GLU A 259 -25.92 -7.88 15.16
N GLU A 260 -25.97 -8.21 13.87
CA GLU A 260 -26.85 -9.25 13.34
C GLU A 260 -26.43 -10.67 13.76
N ASN A 261 -25.13 -10.93 13.93
CA ASN A 261 -24.64 -12.25 14.38
C ASN A 261 -24.70 -12.45 15.91
N GLU A 262 -24.96 -11.39 16.68
CA GLU A 262 -25.16 -11.46 18.14
C GLU A 262 -26.62 -11.67 18.55
N LYS A 263 -27.55 -11.61 17.57
CA LYS A 263 -28.96 -12.00 17.74
C LYS A 263 -29.14 -13.50 17.59
#